data_AF-A0A2X1PNU2-F1
#
_entry.id   AF-A0A2X1PNU2-F1
#
_cell.length_a   1.000
_cell.length_b   1.000
_cell.length_c   1.000
_cell.angle_alpha   90.00
_cell.angle_beta   90.00
_cell.angle_gamma   90.00
#
_symmetry.space_group_name_H-M   'P 1'
#
loop_
_entity.id
_entity.type
_entity.pdbx_description
1 polymer ?
#
loop_
_entity_poly.entity_id
_entity_poly.type
_entity_poly.pdbx_seq_one_letter_code
_entity_poly.pdbx_strand_id
1 'polypeptide(L)'
;MGENAKELLEVDYISDDIHVLKLEANGKMFFKQPKSVKCDRNVYPMTVKQSGCAGYTVTAKGAKYLLELVKNKPLDVAVDSLVFEDFLHFKDYKIVQLSPGICVQDFVLHPDNPFESSLQEGRDRVHGNQRKFSILEKIKNEFGRVKIKMFGKQVPFK
;
A
#
# COMPACT_ATOMS: atom_id res chain seq x y z
N MET A 1 10.01 -1.03 -14.05
CA MET A 1 9.59 0.26 -13.45
C MET A 1 9.01 1.14 -14.54
N GLY A 2 8.17 2.10 -14.17
CA GLY A 2 7.50 3.02 -15.09
C GLY A 2 8.35 4.25 -15.47
N GLU A 3 7.74 5.14 -16.22
CA GLU A 3 8.32 6.39 -16.72
C GLU A 3 8.82 7.30 -15.58
N ASN A 4 9.96 7.94 -15.82
CA ASN A 4 10.59 8.91 -14.90
C ASN A 4 10.89 8.37 -13.49
N ALA A 5 10.97 7.03 -13.33
CA ALA A 5 11.20 6.40 -12.02
C ALA A 5 12.43 6.95 -11.31
N LYS A 6 13.54 7.20 -12.03
CA LYS A 6 14.76 7.76 -11.45
C LYS A 6 14.49 9.10 -10.76
N GLU A 7 13.80 10.02 -11.43
CA GLU A 7 13.51 11.34 -10.87
C GLU A 7 12.55 11.24 -9.69
N LEU A 8 11.52 10.37 -9.80
CA LEU A 8 10.52 10.17 -8.77
C LEU A 8 11.06 9.44 -7.52
N LEU A 9 12.17 8.70 -7.62
CA LEU A 9 12.82 8.06 -6.48
C LEU A 9 13.64 9.02 -5.61
N GLU A 10 13.90 10.26 -6.05
CA GLU A 10 14.54 11.29 -5.22
C GLU A 10 13.62 11.83 -4.12
N VAL A 11 12.29 11.71 -4.29
CA VAL A 11 11.27 11.97 -3.25
C VAL A 11 11.28 13.40 -2.66
N ASP A 12 12.02 14.33 -3.26
CA ASP A 12 12.09 15.78 -2.96
C ASP A 12 10.76 16.56 -3.07
N TYR A 13 9.68 15.91 -3.50
CA TYR A 13 8.37 16.51 -3.75
C TYR A 13 7.33 16.24 -2.66
N ILE A 14 7.62 15.36 -1.70
CA ILE A 14 6.78 15.15 -0.52
C ILE A 14 7.23 16.05 0.63
N SER A 15 6.31 16.37 1.53
CA SER A 15 6.61 17.16 2.72
C SER A 15 7.19 16.26 3.82
N ASP A 16 8.09 16.81 4.65
CA ASP A 16 8.74 16.11 5.76
C ASP A 16 7.75 15.59 6.82
N ASP A 17 6.51 16.08 6.80
CA ASP A 17 5.46 15.62 7.70
C ASP A 17 4.87 14.26 7.30
N ILE A 18 5.08 13.80 6.06
CA ILE A 18 4.67 12.51 5.54
C ILE A 18 5.56 11.39 6.10
N HIS A 19 4.95 10.25 6.45
CA HIS A 19 5.66 9.07 6.95
C HIS A 19 6.03 8.11 5.82
N VAL A 20 5.08 7.84 4.93
CA VAL A 20 5.25 6.85 3.85
C VAL A 20 4.65 7.40 2.55
N LEU A 21 5.41 7.23 1.46
CA LEU A 21 4.96 7.43 0.08
C LEU A 21 4.88 6.06 -0.60
N LYS A 22 3.69 5.62 -0.98
CA LYS A 22 3.51 4.42 -1.81
C LYS A 22 3.73 4.78 -3.28
N LEU A 23 4.60 4.03 -3.94
CA LEU A 23 5.01 4.24 -5.34
C LEU A 23 4.33 3.25 -6.30
N GLU A 24 3.74 2.20 -5.72
CA GLU A 24 3.10 1.12 -6.44
C GLU A 24 1.72 1.51 -7.00
N ALA A 25 1.50 1.19 -8.27
CA ALA A 25 0.21 1.16 -8.92
C ALA A 25 -0.53 -0.13 -8.54
N ASN A 26 -1.23 -0.11 -7.41
CA ASN A 26 -1.97 -1.25 -6.91
C ASN A 26 -3.35 -0.83 -6.40
N GLY A 27 -4.32 -1.67 -6.74
CA GLY A 27 -5.67 -1.60 -6.23
C GLY A 27 -6.45 -0.37 -6.67
N LYS A 28 -7.58 -0.19 -6.01
CA LYS A 28 -8.47 0.95 -6.21
C LYS A 28 -8.43 1.87 -5.01
N MET A 29 -8.53 3.16 -5.27
CA MET A 29 -8.64 4.17 -4.22
C MET A 29 -9.73 5.19 -4.51
N PHE A 30 -10.18 5.85 -3.45
CA PHE A 30 -10.98 7.06 -3.58
C PHE A 30 -10.01 8.25 -3.65
N PHE A 31 -9.76 8.73 -4.87
CA PHE A 31 -8.93 9.91 -5.08
C PHE A 31 -9.60 11.13 -4.44
N LYS A 32 -8.97 11.64 -3.37
CA LYS A 32 -9.33 12.91 -2.72
C LYS A 32 -8.47 14.05 -3.30
N GLN A 33 -8.42 15.18 -2.62
CA GLN A 33 -7.63 16.35 -3.04
C GLN A 33 -6.18 15.93 -3.39
N PRO A 34 -5.77 16.04 -4.68
CA PRO A 34 -4.41 15.76 -5.09
C PRO A 34 -3.47 16.90 -4.68
N LYS A 35 -2.20 16.55 -4.49
CA LYS A 35 -1.07 17.48 -4.65
C LYS A 35 -0.33 17.10 -5.93
N SER A 36 -0.30 17.99 -6.91
CA SER A 36 0.52 17.78 -8.11
C SER A 36 2.01 17.83 -7.76
N VAL A 37 2.77 16.95 -8.38
CA VAL A 37 4.22 16.81 -8.21
C VAL A 37 4.90 16.70 -9.58
N LYS A 38 6.21 16.53 -9.60
CA LYS A 38 6.99 16.41 -10.85
C LYS A 38 6.57 15.21 -11.70
N CYS A 39 6.98 15.22 -12.98
CA CYS A 39 6.75 14.12 -13.93
C CYS A 39 5.27 13.78 -14.21
N ASP A 40 4.39 14.78 -14.24
CA ASP A 40 2.94 14.62 -14.45
C ASP A 40 2.29 13.62 -13.49
N ARG A 41 2.77 13.60 -12.24
CA ARG A 41 2.22 12.77 -11.17
C ARG A 41 1.44 13.61 -10.17
N ASN A 42 0.54 12.94 -9.46
CA ASN A 42 -0.15 13.48 -8.31
C ASN A 42 0.08 12.58 -7.11
N VAL A 43 0.12 13.19 -5.94
CA VAL A 43 0.18 12.50 -4.65
C VAL A 43 -1.18 12.65 -3.97
N TYR A 44 -1.72 11.54 -3.48
CA TYR A 44 -3.03 11.48 -2.84
C TYR A 44 -2.92 10.90 -1.44
N PRO A 45 -3.66 11.41 -0.45
CA PRO A 45 -3.82 10.72 0.83
C PRO A 45 -4.38 9.31 0.60
N MET A 46 -3.80 8.31 1.24
CA MET A 46 -4.29 6.94 1.10
C MET A 46 -5.61 6.79 1.86
N THR A 47 -6.67 6.38 1.15
CA THR A 47 -8.05 6.34 1.69
C THR A 47 -8.57 4.94 1.94
N VAL A 48 -7.84 3.92 1.47
CA VAL A 48 -8.27 2.53 1.46
C VAL A 48 -7.07 1.65 1.80
N LYS A 49 -7.31 0.60 2.58
CA LYS A 49 -6.33 -0.48 2.82
C LYS A 49 -5.93 -1.12 1.49
N GLN A 50 -4.65 -1.28 1.26
CA GLN A 50 -4.14 -1.94 0.05
C GLN A 50 -3.11 -2.97 0.45
N SER A 51 -3.42 -4.23 0.19
CA SER A 51 -2.49 -5.35 0.32
C SER A 51 -1.36 -5.22 -0.71
N GLY A 52 -0.15 -5.60 -0.32
CA GLY A 52 1.01 -5.63 -1.21
C GLY A 52 1.91 -4.40 -1.06
N CYS A 53 3.18 -4.66 -1.39
CA CYS A 53 4.32 -3.82 -1.02
C CYS A 53 5.41 -3.87 -2.10
N ALA A 54 5.07 -3.59 -3.35
CA ALA A 54 6.05 -3.66 -4.44
C ALA A 54 7.06 -2.51 -4.38
N GLY A 55 6.62 -1.32 -3.97
CA GLY A 55 7.50 -0.17 -3.86
C GLY A 55 6.90 0.98 -3.08
N TYR A 56 7.69 1.51 -2.16
CA TYR A 56 7.36 2.64 -1.30
C TYR A 56 8.64 3.26 -0.75
N THR A 57 8.54 4.52 -0.33
CA THR A 57 9.58 5.23 0.41
C THR A 57 9.10 5.51 1.83
N VAL A 58 9.98 5.28 2.79
CA VAL A 58 9.76 5.66 4.20
C VAL A 58 10.65 6.86 4.51
N THR A 59 10.06 7.96 4.97
CA THR A 59 10.84 9.13 5.39
C THR A 59 11.56 8.84 6.71
N ALA A 60 12.58 9.63 7.07
CA ALA A 60 13.24 9.48 8.37
C ALA A 60 12.25 9.63 9.54
N LYS A 61 11.25 10.52 9.40
CA LYS A 61 10.15 10.65 10.35
C LYS A 61 9.28 9.39 10.39
N GLY A 62 8.92 8.87 9.22
CA GLY A 62 8.16 7.63 9.07
C GLY A 62 8.86 6.44 9.71
N ALA A 63 10.15 6.27 9.49
CA ALA A 63 10.94 5.18 10.05
C ALA A 63 10.92 5.23 11.58
N LYS A 64 11.14 6.42 12.18
CA LYS A 64 11.05 6.61 13.63
C LYS A 64 9.65 6.29 14.16
N TYR A 65 8.61 6.80 13.50
CA TYR A 65 7.23 6.57 13.92
C TYR A 65 6.84 5.09 13.86
N LEU A 66 7.15 4.41 12.75
CA LEU A 66 6.86 2.99 12.56
C LEU A 66 7.64 2.13 13.56
N LEU A 67 8.91 2.44 13.82
CA LEU A 67 9.72 1.72 14.80
C LEU A 67 9.14 1.86 16.21
N GLU A 68 8.72 3.06 16.60
CA GLU A 68 8.04 3.31 17.88
C GLU A 68 6.73 2.53 18.03
N LEU A 69 5.99 2.33 16.94
CA LEU A 69 4.76 1.55 16.96
C LEU A 69 4.99 0.05 17.18
N VAL A 70 6.16 -0.49 16.79
CA VAL A 70 6.43 -1.93 16.79
C VAL A 70 7.46 -2.38 17.83
N LYS A 71 8.28 -1.47 18.38
CA LYS A 71 9.46 -1.80 19.21
C LYS A 71 9.22 -2.77 20.37
N ASN A 72 8.00 -2.83 20.90
CA ASN A 72 7.62 -3.67 22.05
C ASN A 72 6.43 -4.59 21.75
N LYS A 73 6.19 -4.92 20.47
CA LYS A 73 5.06 -5.78 20.06
C LYS A 73 5.59 -7.04 19.37
N PRO A 74 4.94 -8.21 19.59
CA PRO A 74 5.21 -9.36 18.74
C PRO A 74 4.87 -9.00 17.29
N LEU A 75 5.80 -9.27 16.38
CA LEU A 75 5.63 -9.09 14.94
C LEU A 75 5.10 -10.38 14.34
N ASP A 76 3.82 -10.66 14.60
CA ASP A 76 3.08 -11.83 14.11
C ASP A 76 2.38 -11.58 12.76
N VAL A 77 2.34 -10.33 12.31
CA VAL A 77 1.77 -9.87 11.05
C VAL A 77 2.87 -9.35 10.13
N ALA A 78 2.69 -9.54 8.82
CA ALA A 78 3.60 -9.01 7.81
C ALA A 78 3.69 -7.47 7.88
N VAL A 79 4.90 -6.94 7.69
CA VAL A 79 5.19 -5.50 7.83
C VAL A 79 4.34 -4.66 6.89
N ASP A 80 4.08 -5.14 5.68
CA ASP A 80 3.23 -4.46 4.71
C ASP A 80 1.78 -4.36 5.18
N SER A 81 1.20 -5.42 5.74
CA SER A 81 -0.11 -5.36 6.37
C SER A 81 -0.15 -4.37 7.54
N LEU A 82 0.91 -4.30 8.35
CA LEU A 82 0.99 -3.29 9.41
C LEU A 82 0.98 -1.86 8.84
N VAL A 83 1.86 -1.57 7.87
CA VAL A 83 2.11 -0.23 7.33
C VAL A 83 0.97 0.27 6.44
N PHE A 84 0.36 -0.59 5.62
CA PHE A 84 -0.62 -0.21 4.59
C PHE A 84 -2.06 -0.64 4.91
N GLU A 85 -2.29 -1.31 6.04
CA GLU A 85 -3.64 -1.69 6.46
C GLU A 85 -3.92 -1.33 7.92
N ASP A 86 -3.12 -1.83 8.84
CA ASP A 86 -3.42 -1.70 10.26
C ASP A 86 -3.15 -0.29 10.74
N PHE A 87 -2.01 0.32 10.45
CA PHE A 87 -1.69 1.64 10.97
C PHE A 87 -2.49 2.78 10.35
N LEU A 88 -3.29 2.53 9.30
CA LEU A 88 -4.14 3.53 8.66
C LEU A 88 -5.21 4.13 9.57
N HIS A 89 -5.58 3.46 10.67
CA HIS A 89 -6.56 4.01 11.61
C HIS A 89 -5.95 5.06 12.55
N PHE A 90 -4.62 5.18 12.63
CA PHE A 90 -3.96 6.19 13.45
C PHE A 90 -4.02 7.56 12.78
N LYS A 91 -4.64 8.53 13.44
CA LYS A 91 -4.82 9.89 12.90
C LYS A 91 -3.50 10.60 12.61
N ASP A 92 -2.47 10.33 13.39
CA ASP A 92 -1.16 10.96 13.23
C ASP A 92 -0.30 10.26 12.17
N TYR A 93 -0.73 9.11 11.66
CA TYR A 93 -0.03 8.38 10.61
C TYR A 93 -0.41 8.90 9.22
N LYS A 94 0.47 9.74 8.68
CA LYS A 94 0.35 10.35 7.34
C LYS A 94 0.99 9.48 6.27
N ILE A 95 0.17 8.84 5.46
CA ILE A 95 0.58 8.06 4.29
C ILE A 95 -0.09 8.61 3.02
N VAL A 96 0.70 8.64 1.95
CA VAL A 96 0.25 9.12 0.64
C VAL A 96 0.65 8.13 -0.45
N GLN A 97 -0.05 8.17 -1.58
CA GLN A 97 0.17 7.31 -2.74
C GLN A 97 0.40 8.17 -3.99
N LEU A 98 1.45 7.84 -4.73
CA LEU A 98 1.74 8.39 -6.04
C LEU A 98 0.79 7.79 -7.08
N SER A 99 0.23 8.63 -7.94
CA SER A 99 -0.60 8.20 -9.06
C SER A 99 -0.38 9.11 -10.27
N PRO A 100 -0.11 8.54 -11.47
CA PRO A 100 0.22 7.13 -11.71
C PRO A 100 1.41 6.58 -10.89
N GLY A 101 1.36 5.30 -10.51
CA GLY A 101 2.45 4.63 -9.82
C GLY A 101 3.58 4.22 -10.78
N ILE A 102 4.81 4.12 -10.25
CA ILE A 102 6.04 3.83 -11.02
C ILE A 102 6.52 2.39 -10.88
N CYS A 103 5.86 1.58 -10.07
CA CYS A 103 6.04 0.14 -10.04
C CYS A 103 4.69 -0.55 -9.92
N VAL A 104 4.64 -1.83 -10.29
CA VAL A 104 3.44 -2.66 -10.26
C VAL A 104 3.92 -4.11 -10.13
N GLN A 105 3.12 -4.94 -9.46
CA GLN A 105 3.45 -6.35 -9.30
C GLN A 105 3.18 -7.11 -10.60
N ASP A 106 4.02 -8.11 -10.89
CA ASP A 106 3.94 -8.86 -12.14
C ASP A 106 2.58 -9.52 -12.34
N PHE A 107 2.01 -10.16 -11.32
CA PHE A 107 0.69 -10.78 -11.38
C PHE A 107 -0.47 -9.78 -11.62
N VAL A 108 -0.24 -8.48 -11.46
CA VAL A 108 -1.21 -7.43 -11.82
C VAL A 108 -1.09 -7.06 -13.31
N LEU A 109 0.12 -7.09 -13.86
CA LEU A 109 0.38 -6.82 -15.28
C LEU A 109 0.12 -8.03 -16.18
N HIS A 110 0.52 -9.21 -15.74
CA HIS A 110 0.52 -10.47 -16.48
C HIS A 110 -0.25 -11.55 -15.71
N PRO A 111 -1.57 -11.39 -15.52
CA PRO A 111 -2.36 -12.31 -14.70
C PRO A 111 -2.40 -13.75 -15.25
N ASP A 112 -2.24 -13.91 -16.56
CA ASP A 112 -2.29 -15.22 -17.22
C ASP A 112 -0.99 -16.03 -17.10
N ASN A 113 0.13 -15.36 -16.79
CA ASN A 113 1.44 -15.99 -16.65
C ASN A 113 2.33 -15.22 -15.65
N PRO A 114 1.95 -15.21 -14.36
CA PRO A 114 2.71 -14.50 -13.34
C PRO A 114 4.04 -15.20 -13.02
N PHE A 115 5.05 -14.44 -12.62
CA PHE A 115 6.28 -15.00 -12.09
C PHE A 115 6.02 -15.89 -10.88
N GLU A 116 6.72 -17.03 -10.84
CA GLU A 116 6.67 -17.93 -9.70
C GLU A 116 7.20 -17.24 -8.44
N SER A 117 6.37 -17.22 -7.40
CA SER A 117 6.75 -16.66 -6.10
C SER A 117 7.57 -17.69 -5.33
N SER A 118 8.87 -17.42 -5.14
CA SER A 118 9.74 -18.20 -4.24
C SER A 118 9.24 -18.26 -2.79
N LEU A 119 8.37 -17.33 -2.39
CA LEU A 119 7.74 -17.27 -1.07
C LEU A 119 6.40 -18.04 -0.99
N GLN A 120 5.92 -18.61 -2.10
CA GLN A 120 4.58 -19.22 -2.15
C GLN A 120 4.48 -20.42 -1.20
N GLU A 121 5.45 -21.32 -1.25
CA GLU A 121 5.50 -22.50 -0.38
C GLU A 121 5.55 -22.11 1.11
N GLY A 122 6.29 -21.05 1.43
CA GLY A 122 6.33 -20.48 2.78
C GLY A 122 4.96 -19.98 3.24
N ARG A 123 4.25 -19.23 2.41
CA ARG A 123 2.90 -18.70 2.71
C ARG A 123 1.90 -19.81 2.97
N ASP A 124 1.92 -20.87 2.16
CA ASP A 124 0.97 -21.99 2.27
C ASP A 124 1.14 -22.73 3.60
N ARG A 125 2.39 -22.88 4.08
CA ARG A 125 2.68 -23.50 5.38
C ARG A 125 2.14 -22.72 6.58
N VAL A 126 2.09 -21.38 6.51
CA VAL A 126 1.61 -20.53 7.63
C VAL A 126 0.14 -20.14 7.52
N HIS A 127 -0.50 -20.39 6.36
CA HIS A 127 -1.88 -19.98 6.07
C HIS A 127 -2.90 -20.50 7.10
N GLY A 128 -2.64 -21.68 7.69
CA GLY A 128 -3.49 -22.29 8.71
C GLY A 128 -3.54 -21.56 10.05
N ASN A 129 -2.55 -20.71 10.36
CA ASN A 129 -2.44 -20.00 11.64
C ASN A 129 -3.06 -18.60 11.62
N GLN A 130 -3.70 -18.21 10.51
CA GLN A 130 -4.32 -16.90 10.41
C GLN A 130 -5.55 -16.79 11.33
N ARG A 131 -5.72 -15.61 11.93
CA ARG A 131 -6.88 -15.28 12.77
C ARG A 131 -8.17 -15.47 11.97
N LYS A 132 -9.05 -16.35 12.44
CA LYS A 132 -10.36 -16.57 11.83
C LYS A 132 -11.28 -15.41 12.17
N PHE A 133 -11.72 -14.67 11.16
CA PHE A 133 -12.76 -13.65 11.30
C PHE A 133 -14.10 -14.29 11.67
N SER A 134 -14.86 -13.63 12.55
CA SER A 134 -16.26 -13.95 12.79
C SER A 134 -17.10 -13.75 11.51
N ILE A 135 -18.27 -14.38 11.47
CA ILE A 135 -19.19 -14.29 10.32
C ILE A 135 -19.57 -12.82 10.04
N LEU A 136 -19.84 -12.03 11.10
CA LEU A 136 -20.19 -10.62 10.98
C LEU A 136 -19.03 -9.78 10.42
N GLU A 137 -17.81 -10.02 10.89
CA GLU A 137 -16.62 -9.33 10.37
C GLU A 137 -16.38 -9.67 8.89
N LYS A 138 -16.58 -10.93 8.49
CA LYS A 138 -16.50 -11.33 7.08
C LYS A 138 -17.51 -10.57 6.22
N ILE A 139 -18.77 -10.52 6.65
CA ILE A 139 -19.82 -9.80 5.93
C ILE A 139 -19.46 -8.31 5.79
N LYS A 140 -19.08 -7.65 6.89
CA LYS A 140 -18.69 -6.24 6.87
C LYS A 140 -17.50 -5.97 5.94
N ASN A 141 -16.49 -6.84 5.96
CA ASN A 141 -15.32 -6.73 5.10
C ASN A 141 -15.69 -6.89 3.62
N GLU A 142 -16.56 -7.83 3.28
CA GLU A 142 -17.05 -8.01 1.91
C GLU A 142 -17.86 -6.81 1.41
N PHE A 143 -18.75 -6.24 2.22
CA PHE A 143 -19.45 -5.00 1.85
C PHE A 143 -18.47 -3.84 1.57
N GLY A 144 -17.43 -3.70 2.39
CA GLY A 144 -16.35 -2.73 2.16
C GLY A 144 -15.64 -2.97 0.82
N ARG A 145 -15.28 -4.22 0.53
CA ARG A 145 -14.63 -4.63 -0.74
C ARG A 145 -15.50 -4.30 -1.94
N VAL A 146 -16.80 -4.61 -1.89
CA VAL A 146 -17.74 -4.31 -2.98
C VAL A 146 -17.82 -2.81 -3.23
N LYS A 147 -17.93 -1.99 -2.17
CA LYS A 147 -17.93 -0.53 -2.30
C LYS A 147 -16.68 0.00 -3.00
N ILE A 148 -15.50 -0.49 -2.61
CA ILE A 148 -14.23 -0.12 -3.24
C ILE A 148 -14.20 -0.57 -4.71
N LYS A 149 -14.68 -1.79 -5.00
CA LYS A 149 -14.73 -2.33 -6.36
C LYS A 149 -15.62 -1.51 -7.29
N MET A 150 -16.77 -1.05 -6.79
CA MET A 150 -17.76 -0.29 -7.57
C MET A 150 -17.39 1.18 -7.72
N PHE A 151 -16.95 1.84 -6.66
CA PHE A 151 -16.81 3.30 -6.63
C PHE A 151 -15.34 3.78 -6.59
N GLY A 152 -14.41 2.90 -6.25
CA GLY A 152 -12.98 3.20 -6.29
C GLY A 152 -12.47 3.26 -7.73
N LYS A 153 -11.50 4.15 -7.96
CA LYS A 153 -10.80 4.25 -9.24
C LYS A 153 -9.48 3.52 -9.15
N GLN A 154 -9.12 2.83 -10.24
CA GLN A 154 -7.85 2.11 -10.32
C GLN A 154 -6.69 3.10 -10.23
N VAL A 155 -5.64 2.76 -9.49
CA VAL A 155 -4.38 3.49 -9.55
C VAL A 155 -3.65 3.05 -10.82
N PRO A 156 -3.46 3.95 -11.80
CA PRO A 156 -2.82 3.60 -13.06
C PRO A 156 -1.31 3.40 -12.85
N PHE A 157 -0.74 2.51 -13.65
CA PHE A 157 0.71 2.36 -13.81
C PHE A 157 1.16 3.21 -15.00
N LYS A 158 2.24 3.98 -14.83
CA LYS A 158 2.87 4.74 -15.91
C LYS A 158 4.37 4.79 -15.67
#